data_AF-A0A6L3EWC9-F1
#
_entry.id   AF-A0A6L3EWC9-F1
#
_cell.length_a   1.000
_cell.length_b   1.000
_cell.length_c   1.000
_cell.angle_alpha   90.00
_cell.angle_beta   90.00
_cell.angle_gamma   90.00
#
_symmetry.space_group_name_H-M   'P 1'
#
loop_
_entity.id
_entity.type
_entity.pdbx_description
1 polymer ?
#
loop_
_entity_poly.entity_id
_entity_poly.type
_entity_poly.pdbx_seq_one_letter_code
_entity_poly.pdbx_strand_id
1 'polypeptide(L)'
;MPITIGRPIDNTSVYILDEHLQQTAVGIIGELCIGGADVTQGYLNRDELTQDRFLPNPYRTGDTIYKTGDLARYNADGTLDCLGRIDNQVKIRGFRIELGEIESVVTQHSGVQDTVIVAQTTPAGSKHLVGYVIPQAGTTPKVSDLRNFSKTKLPDYMVPATFITLETFPLTANGKINRLALPKPDGERPDLGNMFVPPRTPAEKKLTTIWEDVLLVNNIGVNDSFFDLGGDSLLIVRVLNKIRNNFQSQLAVHDLFQYRTVRTLAEHLTDTSTSINGKASQKIDDRAAKRRDAVNRQKKRNLARQRARRS
;
A
#
# COMPACT_ATOMS: atom_id res chain seq x y z
N MET A 1 -19.50 9.88 4.98
CA MET A 1 -20.33 11.09 4.80
C MET A 1 -20.32 11.44 3.32
N PRO A 2 -21.44 11.87 2.73
CA PRO A 2 -21.47 12.33 1.35
C PRO A 2 -20.54 13.54 1.16
N ILE A 3 -19.96 13.68 -0.03
CA ILE A 3 -19.09 14.80 -0.38
C ILE A 3 -19.90 15.74 -1.24
N THR A 4 -20.11 16.98 -0.79
CA THR A 4 -20.77 18.01 -1.60
C THR A 4 -19.80 18.49 -2.69
N ILE A 5 -20.19 18.32 -3.94
CA ILE A 5 -19.40 18.67 -5.14
C ILE A 5 -19.82 20.00 -5.77
N GLY A 6 -20.76 20.72 -5.15
CA GLY A 6 -21.18 22.06 -5.57
C GLY A 6 -22.28 22.03 -6.62
N ARG A 7 -22.17 22.91 -7.62
CA ARG A 7 -23.14 23.06 -8.72
C ARG A 7 -22.45 22.84 -10.07
N PRO A 8 -23.22 22.53 -11.14
CA PRO A 8 -22.67 22.45 -12.49
C PRO A 8 -21.92 23.73 -12.87
N ILE A 9 -20.83 23.57 -13.61
CA ILE A 9 -20.11 24.68 -14.24
C ILE A 9 -20.84 25.15 -15.51
N ASP A 10 -20.48 26.33 -16.00
CA ASP A 10 -21.08 26.89 -17.22
C ASP A 10 -20.96 25.92 -18.41
N ASN A 11 -21.98 25.90 -19.27
CA ASN A 11 -22.10 25.03 -20.45
C ASN A 11 -22.14 23.51 -20.18
N THR A 12 -22.11 23.09 -18.91
CA THR A 12 -22.32 21.71 -18.49
C THR A 12 -23.73 21.54 -17.90
N SER A 13 -24.47 20.55 -18.40
CA SER A 13 -25.72 20.10 -17.78
C SER A 13 -25.45 18.86 -16.91
N VAL A 14 -26.03 18.80 -15.72
CA VAL A 14 -25.96 17.63 -14.86
C VAL A 14 -27.37 17.14 -14.59
N TYR A 15 -27.56 15.83 -14.69
CA TYR A 15 -28.81 15.14 -14.42
C TYR A 15 -28.57 14.05 -13.39
N ILE A 16 -29.49 13.89 -12.44
CA ILE A 16 -29.51 12.71 -11.56
C ILE A 16 -30.64 11.82 -12.06
N LEU A 17 -30.28 10.66 -12.62
CA LEU A 17 -31.22 9.80 -13.35
C LEU A 17 -31.44 8.46 -12.63
N ASP A 18 -32.64 7.92 -12.75
CA ASP A 18 -32.94 6.54 -12.37
C ASP A 18 -32.60 5.54 -13.49
N GLU A 19 -32.90 4.26 -13.27
CA GLU A 19 -32.64 3.17 -14.22
C GLU A 19 -33.44 3.27 -15.53
N HIS A 20 -34.48 4.11 -15.57
CA HIS A 20 -35.31 4.39 -16.74
C HIS A 20 -34.96 5.72 -17.41
N LEU A 21 -33.80 6.30 -17.06
CA LEU A 21 -33.34 7.60 -17.54
C LEU A 21 -34.32 8.74 -17.23
N GLN A 22 -35.06 8.63 -16.11
CA GLN A 22 -35.93 9.69 -15.62
C GLN A 22 -35.23 10.49 -14.51
N GLN A 23 -35.47 11.80 -14.48
CA GLN A 23 -34.82 12.67 -13.53
C GLN A 23 -35.39 12.46 -12.12
N THR A 24 -34.52 12.25 -11.15
CA THR A 24 -34.93 12.03 -9.76
C THR A 24 -35.35 13.35 -9.09
N ALA A 25 -36.21 13.26 -8.08
CA ALA A 25 -36.58 14.40 -7.25
C ALA A 25 -35.43 14.83 -6.33
N VAL A 26 -35.49 16.07 -5.82
CA VAL A 26 -34.53 16.58 -4.82
C VAL A 26 -34.45 15.64 -3.62
N GLY A 27 -33.21 15.32 -3.20
CA GLY A 27 -32.92 14.39 -2.11
C GLY A 27 -32.91 12.92 -2.51
N ILE A 28 -33.43 12.56 -3.68
CA ILE A 28 -33.48 11.17 -4.17
C ILE A 28 -32.18 10.84 -4.92
N ILE A 29 -31.60 9.70 -4.55
CA ILE A 29 -30.35 9.20 -5.13
C ILE A 29 -30.62 8.62 -6.52
N GLY A 30 -29.75 8.95 -7.46
CA GLY A 30 -29.69 8.35 -8.80
C GLY A 30 -28.27 8.38 -9.36
N GLU A 31 -28.11 7.96 -10.60
CA GLU A 31 -26.84 8.06 -11.34
C GLU A 31 -26.61 9.50 -11.81
N LEU A 32 -25.43 10.04 -11.52
CA LEU A 32 -24.97 11.31 -12.07
C LEU A 32 -24.65 11.15 -13.55
N CYS A 33 -25.33 11.91 -14.39
CA CYS A 33 -25.11 11.97 -15.83
C CYS A 33 -24.74 13.40 -16.25
N ILE A 34 -23.81 13.53 -17.18
CA ILE A 34 -23.31 14.82 -17.68
C ILE A 34 -23.76 15.01 -19.13
N GLY A 35 -24.34 16.16 -19.44
CA GLY A 35 -24.67 16.59 -20.80
C GLY A 35 -24.04 17.95 -21.13
N GLY A 36 -24.15 18.37 -22.39
CA GLY A 36 -23.66 19.66 -22.85
C GLY A 36 -22.35 19.57 -23.65
N ALA A 37 -21.69 20.71 -23.82
CA ALA A 37 -20.59 20.86 -24.77
C ALA A 37 -19.32 20.07 -24.40
N ASP A 38 -19.15 19.75 -23.12
CA ASP A 38 -17.95 19.08 -22.59
C ASP A 38 -18.04 17.55 -22.67
N VAL A 39 -19.13 16.99 -23.20
CA VAL A 39 -19.26 15.54 -23.42
C VAL A 39 -18.41 15.14 -24.62
N THR A 40 -17.43 14.26 -24.38
CA THR A 40 -16.52 13.75 -25.41
C THR A 40 -17.23 12.81 -26.40
N GLN A 41 -16.59 12.54 -27.54
CA GLN A 41 -17.15 11.68 -28.59
C GLN A 41 -17.28 10.19 -28.19
N GLY A 42 -16.56 9.75 -27.16
CA GLY A 42 -16.57 8.35 -26.72
C GLY A 42 -15.19 7.84 -26.34
N TYR A 43 -15.08 6.52 -26.26
CA TYR A 43 -13.84 5.81 -25.97
C TYR A 43 -13.17 5.34 -27.27
N LEU A 44 -11.87 5.64 -27.41
CA LEU A 44 -11.10 5.23 -28.59
C LEU A 44 -11.09 3.71 -28.76
N ASN A 45 -11.53 3.23 -29.93
CA ASN A 45 -11.60 1.81 -30.32
C ASN A 45 -12.44 0.93 -29.37
N ARG A 46 -13.47 1.52 -28.74
CA ARG A 46 -14.34 0.83 -27.77
C ARG A 46 -15.81 1.21 -28.03
N ASP A 47 -16.32 0.83 -29.20
CA ASP A 47 -17.64 1.25 -29.68
C ASP A 47 -18.78 0.76 -28.78
N GLU A 48 -18.74 -0.51 -28.36
CA GLU A 48 -19.77 -1.08 -27.45
C GLU A 48 -19.84 -0.32 -26.12
N LEU A 49 -18.68 -0.02 -25.51
CA LEU A 49 -18.62 0.74 -24.27
C LEU A 49 -19.06 2.19 -24.47
N THR A 50 -18.74 2.76 -25.64
CA THR A 50 -19.20 4.10 -26.00
C THR A 50 -20.71 4.14 -26.09
N GLN A 51 -21.34 3.18 -26.76
CA GLN A 51 -22.80 3.09 -26.86
C GLN A 51 -23.48 2.83 -25.51
N ASP A 52 -22.84 2.07 -24.61
CA ASP A 52 -23.37 1.84 -23.25
C ASP A 52 -23.34 3.11 -22.37
N ARG A 53 -22.30 3.93 -22.50
CA ARG A 53 -22.05 5.08 -21.61
C ARG A 53 -22.45 6.44 -22.17
N PHE A 54 -22.50 6.59 -23.49
CA PHE A 54 -22.85 7.82 -24.18
C PHE A 54 -24.20 7.64 -24.87
N LEU A 55 -25.26 8.10 -24.19
CA LEU A 55 -26.64 7.88 -24.61
C LEU A 55 -27.25 9.17 -25.20
N PRO A 56 -28.26 9.06 -26.09
CA PRO A 56 -29.04 10.22 -26.50
C PRO A 56 -29.64 10.94 -25.29
N ASN A 57 -29.54 12.28 -25.25
CA ASN A 57 -30.10 13.08 -24.16
C ASN A 57 -31.63 13.16 -24.30
N PRO A 58 -32.43 12.61 -23.35
CA PRO A 58 -33.89 12.63 -23.45
C PRO A 58 -34.48 14.02 -23.17
N TYR A 59 -33.71 14.96 -22.61
CA TYR A 59 -34.15 16.30 -22.26
C TYR A 59 -33.74 17.37 -23.27
N ARG A 60 -32.83 17.04 -24.18
CA ARG A 60 -32.33 17.96 -25.20
C ARG A 60 -31.99 17.21 -26.50
N THR A 61 -32.84 17.39 -27.50
CA THR A 61 -32.69 16.75 -28.80
C THR A 61 -31.35 17.10 -29.44
N GLY A 62 -30.61 16.08 -29.90
CA GLY A 62 -29.32 16.24 -30.56
C GLY A 62 -28.12 16.29 -29.61
N ASP A 63 -28.35 16.36 -28.30
CA ASP A 63 -27.28 16.25 -27.30
C ASP A 63 -27.07 14.78 -26.87
N THR A 64 -25.91 14.51 -26.30
CA THR A 64 -25.55 13.24 -25.67
C THR A 64 -25.41 13.44 -24.17
N ILE A 65 -25.84 12.46 -23.38
CA ILE A 65 -25.51 12.34 -21.96
C ILE A 65 -24.44 11.26 -21.77
N TYR A 66 -23.49 11.53 -20.89
CA TYR A 66 -22.49 10.58 -20.43
C TYR A 66 -22.85 10.08 -19.02
N LYS A 67 -23.02 8.76 -18.89
CA LYS A 67 -23.24 8.05 -17.62
C LYS A 67 -21.95 7.96 -16.83
N THR A 68 -21.82 8.71 -15.74
CA THR A 68 -20.54 8.75 -15.03
C THR A 68 -20.28 7.54 -14.16
N GLY A 69 -21.31 6.75 -13.84
CA GLY A 69 -21.26 5.67 -12.85
C GLY A 69 -21.20 6.16 -11.40
N ASP A 70 -21.32 7.47 -11.12
CA ASP A 70 -21.37 7.99 -9.75
C ASP A 70 -22.81 8.05 -9.24
N LEU A 71 -23.03 7.69 -7.97
CA LEU A 71 -24.30 7.93 -7.28
C LEU A 71 -24.29 9.34 -6.68
N ALA A 72 -25.33 10.10 -6.98
CA ALA A 72 -25.48 11.46 -6.48
C ALA A 72 -26.94 11.81 -6.20
N ARG A 73 -27.16 12.95 -5.55
CA ARG A 73 -28.49 13.57 -5.39
C ARG A 73 -28.36 15.09 -5.37
N TYR A 74 -29.44 15.76 -5.74
CA TYR A 74 -29.58 17.20 -5.47
C TYR A 74 -29.98 17.45 -4.03
N ASN A 75 -29.40 18.49 -3.43
CA ASN A 75 -29.81 19.08 -2.18
C ASN A 75 -30.87 20.16 -2.41
N ALA A 76 -31.59 20.54 -1.37
CA ALA A 76 -32.64 21.56 -1.44
C ALA A 76 -32.13 22.94 -1.87
N ASP A 77 -30.84 23.23 -1.64
CA ASP A 77 -30.16 24.45 -2.07
C ASP A 77 -29.62 24.38 -3.51
N GLY A 78 -29.92 23.30 -4.25
CA GLY A 78 -29.45 23.08 -5.62
C GLY A 78 -27.99 22.63 -5.74
N THR A 79 -27.29 22.39 -4.63
CA THR A 79 -25.97 21.73 -4.66
C THR A 79 -26.11 20.22 -4.85
N LEU A 80 -25.02 19.55 -5.22
CA LEU A 80 -24.94 18.12 -5.45
C LEU A 80 -24.12 17.43 -4.37
N ASP A 81 -24.68 16.38 -3.80
CA ASP A 81 -23.94 15.42 -2.97
C ASP A 81 -23.51 14.24 -3.84
N CYS A 82 -22.22 13.87 -3.78
CA CYS A 82 -21.70 12.61 -4.33
C CYS A 82 -21.65 11.55 -3.21
N LEU A 83 -22.31 10.42 -3.45
CA LEU A 83 -22.49 9.34 -2.48
C LEU A 83 -21.60 8.12 -2.74
N GLY A 84 -20.99 8.02 -3.92
CA GLY A 84 -20.11 6.91 -4.29
C GLY A 84 -20.26 6.55 -5.75
N ARG A 85 -19.96 5.29 -6.09
CA ARG A 85 -20.08 4.76 -7.45
C ARG A 85 -21.03 3.57 -7.49
N ILE A 86 -21.68 3.41 -8.63
CA ILE A 86 -22.50 2.25 -9.00
C ILE A 86 -21.59 1.07 -9.33
N ASP A 87 -20.45 1.36 -9.97
CA ASP A 87 -19.41 0.38 -10.24
C ASP A 87 -18.37 0.29 -9.10
N ASN A 88 -17.46 -0.67 -9.24
CA ASN A 88 -16.42 -0.93 -8.24
C ASN A 88 -15.21 0.00 -8.40
N GLN A 89 -15.29 1.11 -9.13
CA GLN A 89 -14.14 1.98 -9.33
C GLN A 89 -13.81 2.77 -8.06
N VAL A 90 -12.53 2.91 -7.77
CA VAL A 90 -12.06 3.54 -6.52
C VAL A 90 -11.03 4.61 -6.77
N LYS A 91 -11.02 5.63 -5.89
CA LYS A 91 -9.94 6.60 -5.81
C LYS A 91 -8.99 6.23 -4.68
N ILE A 92 -7.73 5.94 -5.00
CA ILE A 92 -6.68 5.62 -4.03
C ILE A 92 -5.49 6.53 -4.31
N ARG A 93 -5.13 7.39 -3.34
CA ARG A 93 -3.98 8.32 -3.44
C ARG A 93 -4.01 9.19 -4.71
N GLY A 94 -5.21 9.62 -5.11
CA GLY A 94 -5.42 10.45 -6.31
C GLY A 94 -5.54 9.65 -7.62
N PHE A 95 -5.21 8.36 -7.62
CA PHE A 95 -5.39 7.49 -8.79
C PHE A 95 -6.82 6.98 -8.88
N ARG A 96 -7.37 7.02 -10.09
CA ARG A 96 -8.64 6.39 -10.45
C ARG A 96 -8.32 4.97 -10.89
N ILE A 97 -8.78 3.98 -10.12
CA ILE A 97 -8.43 2.57 -10.27
C ILE A 97 -9.69 1.77 -10.58
N GLU A 98 -9.68 1.04 -11.69
CA GLU A 98 -10.70 0.07 -12.05
C GLU A 98 -10.38 -1.28 -11.39
N LEU A 99 -11.17 -1.68 -10.40
CA LEU A 99 -10.91 -2.94 -9.69
C LEU A 99 -11.05 -4.16 -10.60
N GLY A 100 -11.96 -4.11 -11.57
CA GLY A 100 -12.15 -5.18 -12.56
C GLY A 100 -10.93 -5.42 -13.46
N GLU A 101 -10.10 -4.39 -13.71
CA GLU A 101 -8.84 -4.56 -14.46
C GLU A 101 -7.85 -5.41 -13.66
N ILE A 102 -7.74 -5.12 -12.35
CA ILE A 102 -6.89 -5.87 -11.44
C ILE A 102 -7.40 -7.30 -11.31
N GLU A 103 -8.72 -7.48 -11.16
CA GLU A 103 -9.36 -8.80 -11.11
C GLU A 103 -9.01 -9.62 -12.37
N SER A 104 -9.20 -9.04 -13.56
CA SER A 104 -8.87 -9.68 -14.84
C SER A 104 -7.41 -10.08 -14.95
N VAL A 105 -6.48 -9.25 -14.47
CA VAL A 105 -5.05 -9.59 -14.46
C VAL A 105 -4.78 -10.72 -13.48
N VAL A 106 -5.24 -10.65 -12.23
CA VAL A 106 -4.94 -11.65 -11.19
C VAL A 106 -5.49 -13.02 -11.57
N THR A 107 -6.69 -13.11 -12.17
CA THR A 107 -7.28 -14.37 -12.65
C THR A 107 -6.48 -15.04 -13.77
N GLN A 108 -5.61 -14.31 -14.49
CA GLN A 108 -4.73 -14.93 -15.49
C GLN A 108 -3.56 -15.70 -14.87
N HIS A 109 -3.35 -15.62 -13.55
CA HIS A 109 -2.33 -16.42 -12.87
C HIS A 109 -2.78 -17.88 -12.77
N SER A 110 -1.92 -18.83 -13.15
CA SER A 110 -2.30 -20.26 -13.26
C SER A 110 -2.74 -20.92 -11.94
N GLY A 111 -2.36 -20.34 -10.80
CA GLY A 111 -2.79 -20.79 -9.46
C GLY A 111 -4.09 -20.16 -8.95
N VAL A 112 -4.76 -19.31 -9.73
CA VAL A 112 -5.99 -18.61 -9.34
C VAL A 112 -7.15 -19.09 -10.20
N GLN A 113 -8.21 -19.57 -9.55
CA GLN A 113 -9.46 -19.92 -10.22
C GLN A 113 -10.34 -18.69 -10.41
N ASP A 114 -10.48 -17.87 -9.36
CA ASP A 114 -11.30 -16.66 -9.38
C ASP A 114 -10.78 -15.64 -8.36
N THR A 115 -11.08 -14.36 -8.57
CA THR A 115 -10.59 -13.28 -7.72
C THR A 115 -11.57 -12.13 -7.59
N VAL A 116 -11.55 -11.48 -6.43
CA VAL A 116 -12.29 -10.24 -6.16
C VAL A 116 -11.33 -9.24 -5.54
N ILE A 117 -11.29 -8.03 -6.08
CA ILE A 117 -10.48 -6.95 -5.52
C ILE A 117 -11.42 -5.96 -4.84
N VAL A 118 -11.04 -5.52 -3.64
CA VAL A 118 -11.74 -4.46 -2.92
C VAL A 118 -10.76 -3.39 -2.44
N ALA A 119 -11.24 -2.16 -2.33
CA ALA A 119 -10.51 -1.11 -1.62
C ALA A 119 -10.96 -1.06 -0.17
N GLN A 120 -10.02 -1.22 0.76
CA GLN A 120 -10.28 -1.09 2.18
C GLN A 120 -9.72 0.19 2.74
N THR A 121 -10.45 0.77 3.68
CA THR A 121 -10.02 1.97 4.40
C THR A 121 -9.44 1.54 5.75
N THR A 122 -8.16 1.83 5.97
CA THR A 122 -7.50 1.65 7.26
C THR A 122 -8.14 2.54 8.34
N PRO A 123 -7.97 2.24 9.64
CA PRO A 123 -8.42 3.12 10.72
C PRO A 123 -7.88 4.56 10.61
N ALA A 124 -6.70 4.72 10.01
CA ALA A 124 -6.09 6.03 9.73
C ALA A 124 -6.69 6.77 8.51
N GLY A 125 -7.76 6.24 7.91
CA GLY A 125 -8.45 6.86 6.77
C GLY A 125 -7.78 6.63 5.40
N SER A 126 -6.62 5.97 5.36
CA SER A 126 -5.94 5.66 4.10
C SER A 126 -6.56 4.44 3.42
N LYS A 127 -6.73 4.48 2.10
CA LYS A 127 -7.24 3.36 1.30
C LYS A 127 -6.10 2.49 0.75
N HIS A 128 -6.32 1.19 0.71
CA HIS A 128 -5.43 0.20 0.09
C HIS A 128 -6.24 -0.90 -0.59
N LEU A 129 -5.60 -1.64 -1.49
CA LEU A 129 -6.21 -2.74 -2.24
C LEU A 129 -5.97 -4.06 -1.52
N VAL A 130 -7.02 -4.87 -1.41
CA VAL A 130 -6.99 -6.24 -0.92
C VAL A 130 -7.57 -7.15 -2.00
N GLY A 131 -6.83 -8.20 -2.36
CA GLY A 131 -7.33 -9.23 -3.25
C GLY A 131 -7.82 -10.45 -2.49
N TYR A 132 -8.98 -10.97 -2.86
CA TYR A 132 -9.46 -12.27 -2.41
C TYR A 132 -9.32 -13.24 -3.56
N VAL A 133 -8.77 -14.42 -3.30
CA VAL A 133 -8.48 -15.41 -4.34
C VAL A 133 -9.06 -16.75 -3.96
N ILE A 134 -9.72 -17.39 -4.92
CA ILE A 134 -10.01 -18.83 -4.86
C ILE A 134 -8.88 -19.51 -5.62
N PRO A 135 -8.10 -20.40 -4.98
CA PRO A 135 -6.99 -21.06 -5.63
C PRO A 135 -7.49 -22.10 -6.64
N GLN A 136 -6.72 -22.31 -7.70
CA GLN A 136 -6.95 -23.44 -8.60
C GLN A 136 -6.81 -24.76 -7.80
N ALA A 137 -7.66 -25.75 -8.09
CA ALA A 137 -7.63 -27.03 -7.39
C ALA A 137 -6.22 -27.65 -7.35
N GLY A 138 -5.74 -28.02 -6.16
CA GLY A 138 -4.40 -28.59 -5.96
C GLY A 138 -3.26 -27.57 -5.93
N THR A 139 -3.56 -26.27 -5.93
CA THR A 139 -2.56 -25.20 -5.84
C THR A 139 -2.73 -24.37 -4.57
N THR A 140 -1.66 -23.68 -4.17
CA THR A 140 -1.67 -22.70 -3.08
C THR A 140 -0.76 -21.54 -3.50
N PRO A 141 -1.29 -20.57 -4.28
CA PRO A 141 -0.46 -19.47 -4.77
C PRO A 141 0.03 -18.62 -3.60
N LYS A 142 1.34 -18.36 -3.56
CA LYS A 142 1.89 -17.47 -2.54
C LYS A 142 1.51 -16.03 -2.85
N VAL A 143 1.30 -15.23 -1.81
CA VAL A 143 1.03 -13.79 -1.92
C VAL A 143 2.11 -13.08 -2.74
N SER A 144 3.37 -13.44 -2.55
CA SER A 144 4.51 -12.90 -3.30
C SER A 144 4.45 -13.23 -4.80
N ASP A 145 4.03 -14.44 -5.17
CA ASP A 145 3.90 -14.87 -6.57
C ASP A 145 2.79 -14.10 -7.29
N LEU A 146 1.61 -13.99 -6.67
CA LEU A 146 0.48 -13.22 -7.21
C LEU A 146 0.85 -11.75 -7.43
N ARG A 147 1.58 -11.18 -6.47
CA ARG A 147 2.00 -9.79 -6.53
C ARG A 147 3.05 -9.56 -7.62
N ASN A 148 4.03 -10.45 -7.75
CA ASN A 148 5.05 -10.38 -8.79
C ASN A 148 4.44 -10.53 -10.18
N PHE A 149 3.52 -11.48 -10.35
CA PHE A 149 2.78 -11.64 -11.61
C PHE A 149 1.99 -10.38 -11.97
N SER A 150 1.24 -9.83 -11.01
CA SER A 150 0.47 -8.60 -11.20
C SER A 150 1.34 -7.43 -11.67
N LYS A 151 2.53 -7.27 -11.10
CA LYS A 151 3.50 -6.22 -11.48
C LYS A 151 4.02 -6.31 -12.91
N THR A 152 3.95 -7.48 -13.54
CA THR A 152 4.35 -7.61 -14.96
C THR A 152 3.34 -6.99 -15.92
N LYS A 153 2.12 -6.72 -15.44
CA LYS A 153 0.98 -6.27 -16.27
C LYS A 153 0.33 -4.99 -15.77
N LEU A 154 0.46 -4.67 -14.48
CA LEU A 154 -0.18 -3.54 -13.83
C LEU A 154 0.84 -2.52 -13.31
N PRO A 155 0.50 -1.23 -13.32
CA PRO A 155 1.23 -0.22 -12.58
C PRO A 155 1.28 -0.52 -11.07
N ASP A 156 2.37 -0.13 -10.40
CA ASP A 156 2.59 -0.42 -8.97
C ASP A 156 1.43 0.00 -8.06
N TYR A 157 0.75 1.10 -8.36
CA TYR A 157 -0.37 1.60 -7.53
C TYR A 157 -1.67 0.79 -7.66
N MET A 158 -1.77 -0.10 -8.66
CA MET A 158 -2.91 -1.00 -8.87
C MET A 158 -2.67 -2.39 -8.29
N VAL A 159 -1.46 -2.70 -7.84
CA VAL A 159 -1.11 -4.02 -7.34
C VAL A 159 -1.55 -4.15 -5.86
N PRO A 160 -2.42 -5.12 -5.52
CA PRO A 160 -2.80 -5.37 -4.14
C PRO A 160 -1.60 -5.73 -3.27
N ALA A 161 -1.54 -5.16 -2.07
CA ALA A 161 -0.48 -5.46 -1.11
C ALA A 161 -0.76 -6.77 -0.36
N THR A 162 -2.04 -7.13 -0.22
CA THR A 162 -2.52 -8.28 0.54
C THR A 162 -3.41 -9.13 -0.34
N PHE A 163 -3.19 -10.44 -0.29
CA PHE A 163 -4.08 -11.44 -0.87
C PHE A 163 -4.58 -12.39 0.22
N ILE A 164 -5.88 -12.66 0.25
CA ILE A 164 -6.55 -13.57 1.18
C ILE A 164 -7.14 -14.73 0.38
N THR A 165 -6.76 -15.94 0.74
CA THR A 165 -7.28 -17.16 0.10
C THR A 165 -8.63 -17.54 0.72
N LEU A 166 -9.61 -17.82 -0.12
CA LEU A 166 -10.94 -18.31 0.27
C LEU A 166 -11.25 -19.62 -0.45
N GLU A 167 -12.07 -20.46 0.17
CA GLU A 167 -12.62 -21.65 -0.51
C GLU A 167 -13.72 -21.28 -1.49
N THR A 168 -14.57 -20.31 -1.13
CA THR A 168 -15.68 -19.82 -1.96
C THR A 168 -15.92 -18.33 -1.71
N PHE A 169 -16.56 -17.65 -2.66
CA PHE A 169 -17.01 -16.27 -2.44
C PHE A 169 -18.39 -16.24 -1.78
N PRO A 170 -18.61 -15.32 -0.81
CA PRO A 170 -19.94 -15.08 -0.29
C PRO A 170 -20.82 -14.51 -1.41
N LEU A 171 -22.03 -15.07 -1.57
CA LEU A 171 -23.00 -14.63 -2.57
C LEU A 171 -24.18 -13.91 -1.90
N THR A 172 -24.83 -13.02 -2.66
CA THR A 172 -26.13 -12.43 -2.34
C THR A 172 -27.24 -13.45 -2.64
N ALA A 173 -28.46 -13.17 -2.19
CA ALA A 173 -29.64 -13.98 -2.52
C ALA A 173 -29.86 -14.16 -4.05
N ASN A 174 -29.33 -13.24 -4.85
CA ASN A 174 -29.42 -13.26 -6.32
C ASN A 174 -28.21 -13.93 -6.99
N GLY A 175 -27.36 -14.63 -6.23
CA GLY A 175 -26.18 -15.33 -6.77
C GLY A 175 -25.01 -14.43 -7.18
N LYS A 176 -25.09 -13.11 -6.98
CA LYS A 176 -23.96 -12.18 -7.22
C LYS A 176 -23.02 -12.16 -6.03
N ILE A 177 -21.72 -11.93 -6.25
CA ILE A 177 -20.72 -11.80 -5.19
C ILE A 177 -21.12 -10.69 -4.20
N ASN A 178 -21.19 -11.04 -2.92
CA ASN A 178 -21.46 -10.13 -1.82
C ASN A 178 -20.15 -9.58 -1.25
N ARG A 179 -19.64 -8.50 -1.87
CA ARG A 179 -18.39 -7.85 -1.45
C ARG A 179 -18.42 -7.33 -0.01
N LEU A 180 -19.59 -7.01 0.53
CA LEU A 180 -19.75 -6.53 1.90
C LEU A 180 -19.62 -7.66 2.93
N ALA A 181 -19.85 -8.92 2.51
CA ALA A 181 -19.69 -10.10 3.34
C ALA A 181 -18.31 -10.75 3.21
N LEU A 182 -17.40 -10.17 2.41
CA LEU A 182 -16.02 -10.64 2.36
C LEU A 182 -15.36 -10.45 3.74
N PRO A 183 -14.59 -11.44 4.21
CA PRO A 183 -13.94 -11.34 5.51
C PRO A 183 -12.96 -10.17 5.47
N LYS A 184 -13.02 -9.30 6.48
CA LYS A 184 -12.00 -8.26 6.62
C LYS A 184 -10.67 -8.94 6.91
N PRO A 185 -9.53 -8.43 6.38
CA PRO A 185 -8.23 -8.74 6.93
C PRO A 185 -8.31 -8.44 8.42
N ASP A 186 -8.25 -9.49 9.23
CA ASP A 186 -8.05 -9.42 10.67
C ASP A 186 -6.63 -8.92 11.02
N GLY A 187 -5.79 -8.78 9.98
CA GLY A 187 -4.38 -8.52 10.12
C GLY A 187 -3.67 -9.74 10.68
N GLU A 188 -4.26 -10.92 10.74
CA GLU A 188 -3.53 -12.09 11.22
C GLU A 188 -2.44 -12.49 10.22
N ARG A 189 -1.38 -13.08 10.77
CA ARG A 189 -0.29 -13.63 9.99
C ARG A 189 -0.85 -14.66 8.99
N PRO A 190 -0.62 -14.48 7.67
CA PRO A 190 -1.06 -15.45 6.67
C PRO A 190 -0.35 -16.80 6.86
N ASP A 191 -0.95 -17.88 6.39
CA ASP A 191 -0.26 -19.17 6.34
C ASP A 191 0.85 -19.12 5.28
N LEU A 192 2.08 -19.05 5.76
CA LEU A 192 3.29 -19.00 4.95
C LEU A 192 3.93 -20.39 4.78
N GLY A 193 3.31 -21.46 5.30
CA GLY A 193 3.84 -22.83 5.25
C GLY A 193 5.07 -23.07 6.13
N ASN A 194 5.42 -22.12 6.99
CA ASN A 194 6.51 -22.18 7.96
C ASN A 194 5.96 -22.09 9.39
N MET A 195 6.62 -22.78 10.32
CA MET A 195 6.26 -22.70 11.75
C MET A 195 6.45 -21.26 12.27
N PHE A 196 5.43 -20.77 12.98
CA PHE A 196 5.54 -19.53 13.72
C PHE A 196 6.61 -19.64 14.82
N VAL A 197 7.53 -18.67 14.86
CA VAL A 197 8.55 -18.56 15.89
C VAL A 197 8.52 -17.14 16.47
N PRO A 198 8.20 -16.95 17.77
CA PRO A 198 8.06 -15.63 18.36
C PRO A 198 9.43 -14.92 18.52
N PRO A 199 9.44 -13.58 18.59
CA PRO A 199 10.65 -12.80 18.83
C PRO A 199 11.21 -13.01 20.23
N ARG A 200 12.51 -13.27 20.33
CA ARG A 200 13.22 -13.58 21.58
C ARG A 200 14.10 -12.44 22.05
N THR A 201 14.81 -11.77 21.13
CA THR A 201 15.73 -10.68 21.48
C THR A 201 15.03 -9.31 21.48
N PRO A 202 15.57 -8.30 22.18
CA PRO A 202 15.05 -6.92 22.11
C PRO A 202 15.02 -6.36 20.68
N ALA A 203 16.00 -6.70 19.86
CA ALA A 203 16.06 -6.28 18.46
C ALA A 203 14.95 -6.94 17.63
N GLU A 204 14.76 -8.26 17.77
CA GLU A 204 13.68 -8.99 17.10
C GLU A 204 12.31 -8.42 17.49
N LYS A 205 12.05 -8.21 18.79
CA LYS A 205 10.76 -7.67 19.28
C LYS A 205 10.46 -6.29 18.69
N LYS A 206 11.48 -5.43 18.60
CA LYS A 206 11.31 -4.09 18.07
C LYS A 206 11.12 -4.08 16.55
N LEU A 207 11.81 -4.98 15.84
CA LEU A 207 11.63 -5.17 14.40
C LEU A 207 10.25 -5.75 14.07
N THR A 208 9.78 -6.77 14.79
CA THR A 208 8.42 -7.30 14.61
C THR A 208 7.39 -6.18 14.77
N THR A 209 7.45 -5.39 15.84
CA THR A 209 6.51 -4.25 16.02
C THR A 209 6.55 -3.25 14.87
N ILE A 210 7.75 -2.91 14.36
CA ILE A 210 7.86 -2.01 13.19
C ILE A 210 7.22 -2.63 11.95
N TRP A 211 7.38 -3.93 11.75
CA TRP A 211 6.80 -4.63 10.60
C TRP A 211 5.29 -4.74 10.73
N GLU A 212 4.78 -5.08 11.91
CA GLU A 212 3.34 -5.16 12.19
C GLU A 212 2.66 -3.81 11.90
N ASP A 213 3.27 -2.71 12.37
CA ASP A 213 2.82 -1.35 12.10
C ASP A 213 2.75 -0.99 10.61
N VAL A 214 3.71 -1.46 9.81
CA VAL A 214 3.86 -1.04 8.40
C VAL A 214 3.11 -1.95 7.45
N LEU A 215 3.11 -3.26 7.73
CA LEU A 215 2.42 -4.28 6.94
C LEU A 215 0.95 -4.43 7.34
N LEU A 216 0.57 -3.94 8.53
CA LEU A 216 -0.76 -4.15 9.12
C LEU A 216 -1.07 -5.63 9.31
N VAL A 217 -0.04 -6.40 9.67
CA VAL A 217 -0.12 -7.84 9.97
C VAL A 217 0.41 -8.05 11.38
N ASN A 218 -0.41 -8.60 12.27
CA ASN A 218 -0.14 -9.01 13.63
C ASN A 218 0.56 -10.38 13.68
N ASN A 219 1.16 -10.70 14.83
CA ASN A 219 1.75 -12.01 15.12
C ASN A 219 2.85 -12.40 14.13
N ILE A 220 3.66 -11.43 13.69
CA ILE A 220 4.77 -11.70 12.76
C ILE A 220 5.85 -12.53 13.46
N GLY A 221 6.16 -13.69 12.88
CA GLY A 221 7.22 -14.57 13.32
C GLY A 221 8.60 -14.12 12.82
N VAL A 222 9.66 -14.47 13.55
CA VAL A 222 11.02 -13.97 13.23
C VAL A 222 11.59 -14.50 11.91
N ASN A 223 11.02 -15.59 11.39
CA ASN A 223 11.42 -16.23 10.14
C ASN A 223 10.53 -15.82 8.96
N ASP A 224 9.52 -14.99 9.20
CA ASP A 224 8.64 -14.55 8.12
C ASP A 224 9.37 -13.52 7.26
N SER A 225 9.25 -13.67 5.94
CA SER A 225 9.86 -12.71 5.03
C SER A 225 9.01 -11.46 4.92
N PHE A 226 9.64 -10.29 4.98
CA PHE A 226 8.99 -9.00 4.73
C PHE A 226 8.16 -9.02 3.44
N PHE A 227 8.69 -9.64 2.39
CA PHE A 227 8.08 -9.66 1.06
C PHE A 227 6.96 -10.69 0.92
N ASP A 228 7.06 -11.81 1.63
CA ASP A 228 6.00 -12.83 1.66
C ASP A 228 4.79 -12.34 2.48
N LEU A 229 5.03 -11.45 3.45
CA LEU A 229 4.00 -10.74 4.20
C LEU A 229 3.41 -9.53 3.43
N GLY A 230 3.71 -9.37 2.13
CA GLY A 230 3.15 -8.30 1.29
C GLY A 230 4.02 -7.04 1.18
N GLY A 231 5.23 -7.04 1.74
CA GLY A 231 6.17 -5.93 1.67
C GLY A 231 6.61 -5.55 0.24
N ASP A 232 6.78 -4.25 0.01
CA ASP A 232 7.17 -3.69 -1.30
C ASP A 232 8.20 -2.56 -1.22
N SER A 233 8.63 -2.05 -2.37
CA SER A 233 9.59 -0.94 -2.48
C SER A 233 9.12 0.33 -1.78
N LEU A 234 7.82 0.62 -1.76
CA LEU A 234 7.25 1.79 -1.08
C LEU A 234 7.22 1.60 0.44
N LEU A 235 6.84 0.41 0.90
CA LEU A 235 6.82 0.01 2.31
C LEU A 235 8.24 -0.12 2.86
N ILE A 236 9.21 -0.54 2.04
CA ILE A 236 10.64 -0.56 2.40
C ILE A 236 11.10 0.82 2.85
N VAL A 237 10.76 1.89 2.12
CA VAL A 237 11.16 3.25 2.52
C VAL A 237 10.60 3.61 3.89
N ARG A 238 9.33 3.25 4.16
CA ARG A 238 8.69 3.49 5.46
C ARG A 238 9.35 2.68 6.58
N VAL A 239 9.56 1.39 6.36
CA VAL A 239 10.23 0.49 7.31
C VAL A 239 11.65 0.97 7.60
N LEU A 240 12.44 1.29 6.58
CA LEU A 240 13.81 1.79 6.74
C LEU A 240 13.87 3.03 7.61
N ASN A 241 13.00 4.00 7.36
CA ASN A 241 12.97 5.22 8.16
C ASN A 241 12.63 4.91 9.62
N LYS A 242 11.65 4.03 9.87
CA LYS A 242 11.33 3.57 11.24
C LYS A 242 12.51 2.84 11.88
N ILE A 243 13.18 1.93 11.18
CA ILE A 243 14.33 1.17 11.70
C ILE A 243 15.49 2.11 12.02
N ARG A 244 15.89 2.99 11.10
CA ARG A 244 16.97 3.95 11.29
C ARG A 244 16.74 4.82 12.53
N ASN A 245 15.51 5.32 12.71
CA ASN A 245 15.15 6.12 13.88
C ASN A 245 15.19 5.32 15.19
N ASN A 246 14.79 4.05 15.14
CA ASN A 246 14.68 3.20 16.33
C ASN A 246 15.99 2.53 16.75
N PHE A 247 16.91 2.31 15.82
CA PHE A 247 18.16 1.58 16.02
C PHE A 247 19.41 2.44 15.81
N GLN A 248 19.25 3.71 15.41
CA GLN A 248 20.35 4.62 15.08
C GLN A 248 21.34 4.03 14.07
N SER A 249 20.85 3.16 13.18
CA SER A 249 21.65 2.45 12.19
C SER A 249 21.68 3.19 10.85
N GLN A 250 22.72 2.96 10.06
CA GLN A 250 22.82 3.42 8.67
C GLN A 250 22.33 2.36 7.67
N LEU A 251 21.23 1.67 8.00
CA LEU A 251 20.74 0.56 7.18
C LEU A 251 20.41 1.05 5.77
N ALA A 252 20.96 0.43 4.73
CA ALA A 252 20.69 0.73 3.33
C ALA A 252 19.46 -0.04 2.84
N VAL A 253 18.91 0.40 1.70
CA VAL A 253 17.79 -0.29 1.04
C VAL A 253 18.16 -1.73 0.67
N HIS A 254 19.40 -1.94 0.20
CA HIS A 254 19.91 -3.24 -0.19
C HIS A 254 19.86 -4.26 0.95
N ASP A 255 20.07 -3.83 2.19
CA ASP A 255 20.11 -4.71 3.35
C ASP A 255 18.77 -5.41 3.59
N LEU A 256 17.63 -4.75 3.33
CA LEU A 256 16.30 -5.40 3.45
C LEU A 256 16.05 -6.47 2.38
N PHE A 257 16.69 -6.36 1.21
CA PHE A 257 16.60 -7.39 0.17
C PHE A 257 17.51 -8.59 0.45
N GLN A 258 18.60 -8.38 1.19
CA GLN A 258 19.53 -9.42 1.61
C GLN A 258 19.02 -10.13 2.88
N TYR A 259 18.66 -9.36 3.91
CA TYR A 259 18.21 -9.83 5.21
C TYR A 259 16.69 -9.74 5.32
N ARG A 260 16.02 -10.65 4.61
CA ARG A 260 14.58 -10.56 4.32
C ARG A 260 13.67 -10.91 5.49
N THR A 261 14.22 -11.42 6.60
CA THR A 261 13.45 -11.86 7.78
C THR A 261 13.86 -11.04 9.01
N VAL A 262 12.98 -10.96 10.00
CA VAL A 262 13.30 -10.23 11.24
C VAL A 262 14.56 -10.78 11.90
N ARG A 263 14.75 -12.11 11.93
CA ARG A 263 15.94 -12.73 12.51
C ARG A 263 17.22 -12.28 11.82
N THR A 264 17.29 -12.45 10.51
CA THR A 264 18.51 -12.14 9.74
C THR A 264 18.83 -10.64 9.77
N LEU A 265 17.80 -9.79 9.80
CA LEU A 265 17.96 -8.35 9.91
C LEU A 265 18.41 -7.93 11.33
N ALA A 266 17.88 -8.57 12.37
CA ALA A 266 18.30 -8.33 13.75
C ALA A 266 19.79 -8.66 13.94
N GLU A 267 20.23 -9.81 13.44
CA GLU A 267 21.63 -10.26 13.48
C GLU A 267 22.56 -9.25 12.79
N HIS A 268 22.20 -8.79 11.60
CA HIS A 268 22.97 -7.80 10.84
C HIS A 268 23.08 -6.45 11.59
N LEU A 269 21.99 -6.00 12.21
CA LEU A 269 21.98 -4.77 13.01
C LEU A 269 22.89 -4.88 14.24
N THR A 270 22.92 -6.03 14.91
CA THR A 270 23.80 -6.25 16.07
C THR A 270 25.27 -6.33 15.70
N ASP A 271 25.62 -6.96 14.58
CA ASP A 271 27.01 -7.06 14.12
C ASP A 271 27.57 -5.70 13.71
N THR A 272 26.75 -4.90 13.01
CA THR A 272 27.13 -3.55 12.59
C THR A 272 27.32 -2.62 13.78
N SER A 273 26.45 -2.71 14.79
CA SER A 273 26.55 -1.93 16.03
C SER A 273 27.81 -2.29 16.83
N THR A 274 28.15 -3.58 16.88
CA THR A 274 29.36 -4.07 17.56
C THR A 274 30.63 -3.61 16.85
N SER A 275 30.65 -3.59 15.51
CA SER A 275 31.79 -3.09 14.72
C SER A 275 32.01 -1.57 14.86
N ILE A 276 30.94 -0.78 14.94
CA ILE A 276 31.02 0.68 15.13
C ILE A 276 31.54 1.02 16.53
N ASN A 277 31.01 0.36 17.58
CA ASN A 277 31.48 0.58 18.94
C ASN A 277 32.92 0.09 19.16
N GLY A 278 33.31 -1.04 18.55
CA GLY A 278 34.69 -1.53 18.58
C GLY A 278 35.69 -0.54 17.97
N LYS A 279 35.37 0.03 16.79
CA LYS A 279 36.22 1.03 16.11
C LYS A 279 36.29 2.37 16.87
N ALA A 280 35.21 2.78 17.53
CA ALA A 280 35.19 4.00 18.34
C ALA A 280 36.04 3.83 19.62
N SER A 281 35.93 2.68 20.30
CA SER A 281 36.71 2.36 21.49
C SER A 281 38.22 2.30 21.18
N GLN A 282 38.59 1.63 20.08
CA GLN A 282 39.99 1.52 19.63
C GLN A 282 40.62 2.89 19.27
N LYS A 283 39.85 3.79 18.63
CA LYS A 283 40.32 5.16 18.34
C LYS A 283 40.54 6.01 19.58
N ILE A 284 39.76 5.80 20.64
CA ILE A 284 39.91 6.50 21.92
C ILE A 284 41.18 6.01 22.63
N ASP A 285 41.39 4.70 22.65
CA ASP A 285 42.58 4.08 23.26
C ASP A 285 43.87 4.45 22.51
N ASP A 286 43.86 4.47 21.18
CA ASP A 286 45.01 4.88 20.36
C ASP A 286 45.37 6.37 20.58
N ARG A 287 44.37 7.24 20.76
CA ARG A 287 44.60 8.66 21.07
C ARG A 287 45.14 8.84 22.49
N ALA A 288 44.66 8.05 23.44
CA ALA A 288 45.15 8.06 24.83
C ALA A 288 46.61 7.56 24.90
N ALA A 289 46.95 6.51 24.15
CA ALA A 289 48.32 5.97 24.05
C ALA A 289 49.28 7.00 23.44
N LYS A 290 48.91 7.63 22.30
CA LYS A 290 49.73 8.70 21.67
C LYS A 290 49.96 9.90 22.59
N ARG A 291 48.96 10.29 23.39
CA ARG A 291 49.11 11.37 24.38
C ARG A 291 50.08 11.00 25.51
N ARG A 292 50.02 9.77 26.03
CA ARG A 292 50.96 9.28 27.06
C ARG A 292 52.40 9.26 26.55
N ASP A 293 52.62 8.81 25.30
CA ASP A 293 53.94 8.78 24.69
C ASP A 293 54.53 10.16 24.45
N ALA A 294 53.70 11.12 24.01
CA ALA A 294 54.13 12.51 23.83
C ALA A 294 54.58 13.15 25.15
N VAL A 295 53.82 12.93 26.24
CA VAL A 295 54.17 13.42 27.58
C VAL A 295 55.47 12.80 28.08
N ASN A 296 55.69 11.50 27.86
CA ASN A 296 56.91 10.83 28.27
C ASN A 296 58.14 11.29 27.47
N ARG A 297 58.00 11.53 26.17
CA ARG A 297 59.07 12.12 25.34
C ARG A 297 59.41 13.54 25.78
N GLN A 298 58.41 14.34 26.14
CA GLN A 298 58.61 15.70 26.63
C GLN A 298 59.31 15.72 28.00
N LYS A 299 58.93 14.82 28.91
CA LYS A 299 59.63 14.64 30.20
C LYS A 299 61.10 14.23 30.01
N LYS A 300 61.38 13.25 29.13
CA LYS A 300 62.77 12.84 28.82
C LYS A 300 63.60 13.98 28.23
N ARG A 301 63.03 14.77 27.32
CA ARG A 301 63.71 15.96 26.74
C ARG A 301 64.02 17.03 27.78
N ASN A 302 63.11 17.29 28.70
CA ASN A 302 63.31 18.28 29.76
C ASN A 302 64.36 17.82 30.79
N LEU A 303 64.37 16.54 31.16
CA LEU A 303 65.40 15.93 32.01
C LEU A 303 66.79 15.98 31.38
N ALA A 304 66.90 15.71 30.07
CA ALA A 304 68.16 15.81 29.34
C ALA A 304 68.68 17.26 29.30
N ARG A 305 67.79 18.24 29.09
CA ARG A 305 68.15 19.67 29.11
C ARG A 305 68.56 20.18 30.49
N GLN A 306 67.98 19.65 31.57
CA GLN A 306 68.40 19.99 32.93
C GLN A 306 69.77 19.41 33.29
N ARG A 307 70.09 18.20 32.82
CA ARG A 307 71.42 17.59 33.03
C ARG A 307 72.53 18.33 32.27
N ALA A 308 72.25 18.79 31.04
CA ALA A 308 73.20 19.56 30.24
C ALA A 308 73.49 20.98 30.76
N ARG A 309 72.67 21.52 31.68
CA ARG A 309 72.89 22.84 32.32
C ARG A 309 73.61 22.76 33.67
N ARG A 310 73.90 21.56 34.16
CA ARG A 310 74.58 21.31 35.44
C ARG A 310 75.99 20.73 35.27
N SER A 311 76.45 20.57 34.03
CA SER A 311 77.83 20.27 33.65
C SER A 311 78.43 21.50 32.98
#